data_AF-A0A366HXS2-F1
#
_entry.id   AF-A0A366HXS2-F1
#
_cell.length_a   1.000
_cell.length_b   1.000
_cell.length_c   1.000
_cell.angle_alpha   90.00
_cell.angle_beta   90.00
_cell.angle_gamma   90.00
#
_symmetry.space_group_name_H-M   'P 1'
#
loop_
_entity.id
_entity.type
_entity.pdbx_description
1 polymer ?
#
loop_
_entity_poly.entity_id
_entity_poly.type
_entity_poly.pdbx_seq_one_letter_code
_entity_poly.pdbx_strand_id
1 'polypeptide(L)'
;MSNIEILSSGEFDKKITGGKFNGLCESSKLGFNIPKTCVVTTKALNAHIIECELSDDIKNIIRDLKNDNLSAAKIKSGLLKEKILSSKINKSLVESINKNIKK
;
A
#
# COMPACT_ATOMS: atom_id res chain seq x y z
N MET A 1 -14.04 -10.18 8.14
CA MET A 1 -13.78 -9.52 6.85
C MET A 1 -13.08 -8.20 7.14
N SER A 2 -11.82 -8.05 6.73
CA SER A 2 -11.05 -6.82 6.92
C SER A 2 -11.55 -5.74 5.96
N ASN A 3 -12.07 -4.63 6.49
CA ASN A 3 -12.53 -3.49 5.70
C ASN A 3 -11.35 -2.90 4.92
N ILE A 4 -11.44 -2.98 3.58
CA ILE A 4 -10.50 -2.33 2.68
C ILE A 4 -10.87 -0.85 2.62
N GLU A 5 -10.00 -0.01 3.15
CA GLU A 5 -10.22 1.43 3.26
C GLU A 5 -9.46 2.16 2.14
N ILE A 6 -10.19 2.94 1.34
CA ILE A 6 -9.64 3.90 0.39
C ILE A 6 -10.08 5.26 0.86
N LEU A 7 -9.14 6.18 0.98
CA LEU A 7 -9.44 7.56 1.34
C LEU A 7 -9.42 8.44 0.10
N SER A 8 -10.39 9.35 0.07
CA SER A 8 -10.53 10.36 -0.98
C SER A 8 -9.89 11.69 -0.57
N SER A 9 -9.56 12.54 -1.55
CA SER A 9 -9.00 13.87 -1.27
C SER A 9 -9.92 14.67 -0.34
N GLY A 10 -9.47 14.94 0.89
CA GLY A 10 -10.25 15.62 1.94
C GLY A 10 -10.35 14.83 3.24
N GLU A 11 -10.09 13.52 3.21
CA GLU A 11 -10.05 12.66 4.39
C GLU A 11 -8.61 12.53 4.91
N PHE A 12 -8.39 12.93 6.17
CA PHE A 12 -7.06 12.99 6.77
C PHE A 12 -6.85 11.87 7.78
N ASP A 13 -5.98 10.93 7.44
CA ASP A 13 -5.35 10.07 8.44
C ASP A 13 -3.91 9.74 8.04
N LYS A 14 -2.97 10.46 8.66
CA LYS A 14 -1.52 10.31 8.44
C LYS A 14 -1.03 8.91 8.83
N LYS A 15 -1.71 8.21 9.74
CA LYS A 15 -1.35 6.84 10.15
C LYS A 15 -1.57 5.84 9.03
N ILE A 16 -2.44 6.15 8.06
CA ILE A 16 -2.85 5.18 7.03
C ILE A 16 -2.65 5.61 5.57
N THR A 17 -2.27 6.86 5.31
CA THR A 17 -2.13 7.40 3.93
C THR A 17 -0.70 7.79 3.52
N GLY A 18 0.25 7.79 4.46
CA GLY A 18 1.65 8.15 4.22
C GLY A 18 1.88 9.66 4.02
N GLY A 19 3.16 10.07 4.00
CA GLY A 19 3.51 11.50 4.01
C GLY A 19 3.13 12.27 2.74
N LYS A 20 3.22 11.63 1.56
CA LYS A 20 2.94 12.29 0.27
C LYS A 20 1.47 12.67 0.09
N PHE A 21 0.56 11.74 0.39
CA PHE A 21 -0.87 12.01 0.28
C PHE A 21 -1.31 13.03 1.32
N ASN A 22 -0.82 12.93 2.55
CA ASN A 22 -1.07 13.94 3.58
C ASN A 22 -0.64 15.35 3.12
N GLY A 23 0.53 15.47 2.49
CA GLY A 23 0.99 16.74 1.91
C GLY A 23 0.06 17.28 0.82
N LEU A 24 -0.44 16.42 -0.08
CA LEU A 24 -1.45 16.81 -1.07
C LEU A 24 -2.73 17.34 -0.41
N CYS A 25 -3.20 16.66 0.64
CA CYS A 25 -4.38 17.10 1.38
C CYS A 25 -4.13 18.42 2.14
N GLU A 26 -2.94 18.62 2.71
CA GLU A 26 -2.53 19.90 3.31
C GLU A 26 -2.48 21.03 2.27
N SER A 27 -1.91 20.80 1.08
CA SER A 27 -1.93 21.79 0.00
C SER A 27 -3.36 22.15 -0.43
N SER A 28 -4.27 21.17 -0.48
CA SER A 28 -5.69 21.42 -0.75
C SER A 28 -6.34 22.32 0.33
N LYS A 29 -6.02 22.11 1.62
CA LYS A 29 -6.49 22.97 2.73
C LYS A 29 -5.95 24.40 2.64
N LEU A 30 -4.75 24.58 2.10
CA LEU A 30 -4.15 25.90 1.87
C LEU A 30 -4.73 26.62 0.64
N GLY A 31 -5.72 26.05 -0.03
CA GLY A 31 -6.40 26.66 -1.17
C GLY A 31 -5.71 26.42 -2.51
N PHE A 32 -4.68 25.57 -2.56
CA PHE A 32 -4.10 25.16 -3.84
C PHE A 32 -5.08 24.27 -4.60
N ASN A 33 -5.14 24.46 -5.92
CA ASN A 33 -5.89 23.57 -6.79
C ASN A 33 -5.13 22.25 -6.96
N ILE A 34 -5.63 21.18 -6.35
CA ILE A 34 -5.03 19.84 -6.40
C ILE A 34 -5.92 18.94 -7.26
N PRO A 35 -5.34 18.12 -8.17
CA PRO A 35 -6.10 17.15 -8.93
C PRO A 35 -6.88 16.21 -7.99
N LYS A 36 -8.11 15.89 -8.39
CA LYS A 36 -8.91 14.90 -7.66
C LYS A 36 -8.16 13.58 -7.61
N THR A 37 -8.00 13.04 -6.40
CA THR A 37 -7.17 11.87 -6.17
C THR A 37 -7.71 11.01 -5.02
N CYS A 38 -7.24 9.77 -4.96
CA CYS A 38 -7.52 8.83 -3.89
C CYS A 38 -6.23 8.11 -3.49
N VAL A 39 -6.24 7.49 -2.31
CA VAL A 39 -5.10 6.71 -1.81
C VAL A 39 -5.54 5.35 -1.32
N VAL A 40 -4.78 4.33 -1.73
CA VAL A 40 -4.87 2.99 -1.13
C VAL A 40 -4.19 3.05 0.22
N THR A 41 -4.93 2.75 1.29
CA THR A 41 -4.41 2.88 2.66
C THR A 41 -3.42 1.77 3.01
N THR A 42 -2.61 2.00 4.03
CA THR A 42 -1.74 0.96 4.62
C THR A 42 -2.53 -0.22 5.17
N LYS A 43 -3.78 -0.03 5.62
CA LYS A 43 -4.68 -1.13 6.01
C LYS A 43 -5.02 -2.02 4.83
N ALA A 44 -5.35 -1.43 3.68
CA ALA A 44 -5.62 -2.18 2.46
C ALA A 44 -4.39 -2.96 1.99
N LEU A 45 -3.20 -2.35 2.06
CA LEU A 45 -1.93 -3.02 1.77
C LEU A 45 -1.67 -4.20 2.73
N ASN A 46 -1.87 -4.02 4.03
CA ASN A 46 -1.66 -5.07 5.02
C ASN A 46 -2.62 -6.25 4.80
N ALA A 47 -3.89 -5.97 4.49
CA ALA A 47 -4.86 -7.02 4.15
C ALA A 47 -4.40 -7.83 2.92
N HIS A 48 -3.90 -7.15 1.88
CA HIS A 48 -3.37 -7.81 0.68
C HIS A 48 -2.12 -8.66 0.97
N ILE A 49 -1.21 -8.17 1.81
CA ILE A 49 -0.01 -8.92 2.25
C ILE A 49 -0.39 -10.23 2.97
N ILE A 50 -1.41 -10.17 3.82
CA ILE A 50 -1.92 -11.34 4.55
C ILE A 50 -2.58 -12.33 3.59
N GLU A 51 -3.48 -11.85 2.73
CA GLU A 51 -4.20 -12.68 1.76
C GLU A 51 -3.29 -13.38 0.75
N CYS A 52 -2.22 -12.70 0.31
CA CYS A 52 -1.23 -13.28 -0.61
C CYS A 52 -0.11 -14.06 0.09
N GLU A 53 -0.25 -14.31 1.39
CA GLU A 53 0.71 -15.08 2.19
C GLU A 53 2.16 -14.57 2.02
N LEU A 54 2.33 -13.25 1.99
CA LEU A 54 3.63 -12.59 1.78
C LEU A 54 4.36 -12.29 3.09
N SER A 55 3.68 -12.47 4.22
CA SER A 55 4.17 -12.05 5.54
C SER A 55 5.49 -12.72 5.90
N ASP A 56 5.63 -14.02 5.64
CA ASP A 56 6.84 -14.76 6.00
C ASP A 56 7.99 -14.50 5.02
N ASP A 57 7.70 -14.26 3.75
CA ASP A 57 8.69 -13.81 2.77
C ASP A 57 9.33 -12.48 3.20
N ILE A 58 8.49 -11.51 3.62
CA ILE A 58 8.93 -10.21 4.13
C ILE A 58 9.78 -10.39 5.41
N LYS A 59 9.32 -11.19 6.38
CA LYS A 59 10.07 -11.46 7.62
C LYS A 59 11.43 -12.10 7.33
N ASN A 60 11.49 -13.03 6.38
CA ASN A 60 12.73 -13.71 6.01
C ASN A 60 13.74 -12.74 5.40
N ILE A 61 13.30 -11.81 4.54
CA ILE A 61 14.17 -10.75 3.99
C ILE A 61 14.69 -9.85 5.12
N ILE A 62 13.81 -9.40 6.03
CA ILE A 62 14.22 -8.57 7.17
C ILE A 62 15.23 -9.31 8.05
N ARG A 63 15.03 -10.60 8.29
CA ARG A 63 15.97 -11.43 9.05
C ARG A 63 17.34 -11.51 8.38
N ASP A 64 17.37 -11.74 7.07
CA ASP A 64 18.63 -11.81 6.33
C ASP A 64 19.37 -10.45 6.33
N LEU A 65 18.64 -9.34 6.19
CA LEU A 65 19.21 -7.99 6.31
C LEU A 65 19.78 -7.72 7.70
N LYS A 66 19.09 -8.14 8.76
CA LYS A 66 19.57 -8.00 10.15
C LYS A 66 20.82 -8.83 10.44
N ASN A 67 21.04 -9.90 9.68
CA ASN A 67 22.20 -10.79 9.82
C ASN A 67 23.29 -10.49 8.78
N ASP A 68 23.25 -9.31 8.12
CA ASP A 68 24.16 -8.88 7.06
C ASP A 68 24.30 -9.87 5.88
N ASN A 69 23.30 -10.74 5.68
CA ASN A 69 23.25 -11.66 4.56
C ASN A 69 22.64 -10.98 3.33
N LEU A 70 23.35 -9.99 2.80
CA LEU A 70 22.90 -9.12 1.70
C LEU A 70 22.59 -9.92 0.42
N SER A 71 23.36 -10.98 0.14
CA SER A 71 23.14 -11.83 -1.02
C SER A 71 21.82 -12.58 -0.96
N ALA A 72 21.50 -13.20 0.19
CA ALA A 72 20.22 -13.89 0.38
C ALA A 72 19.05 -12.90 0.38
N ALA A 73 19.20 -11.75 1.06
CA ALA A 73 18.21 -10.70 1.06
C ALA A 73 17.90 -10.20 -0.37
N LYS A 74 18.93 -10.01 -1.20
CA LYS A 74 18.77 -9.59 -2.61
C LYS A 74 17.98 -10.64 -3.41
N ILE A 75 18.36 -11.91 -3.33
CA ILE A 75 17.65 -12.99 -4.05
C ILE A 75 16.18 -13.06 -3.62
N LYS A 76 15.92 -13.11 -2.30
CA LYS A 76 14.55 -13.19 -1.77
C LYS A 76 13.72 -11.95 -2.08
N SER A 77 14.33 -10.76 -2.08
CA SER A 77 13.64 -9.53 -2.48
C SER A 77 13.20 -9.55 -3.95
N GLY A 78 14.01 -10.14 -4.83
CA GLY A 78 13.64 -10.38 -6.22
C GLY A 78 12.45 -11.32 -6.34
N LEU A 79 12.50 -12.47 -5.66
CA LEU A 79 11.39 -13.44 -5.65
C LEU A 79 10.10 -12.85 -5.08
N LEU A 80 10.20 -12.08 -3.98
CA LEU A 80 9.04 -11.38 -3.40
C LEU A 80 8.44 -10.39 -4.40
N LYS A 81 9.27 -9.64 -5.13
CA LYS A 81 8.80 -8.72 -6.17
C LYS A 81 8.02 -9.46 -7.26
N GLU A 82 8.54 -10.59 -7.74
CA GLU A 82 7.84 -11.41 -8.74
C GLU A 82 6.53 -11.97 -8.21
N LYS A 83 6.49 -12.44 -6.95
CA LYS A 83 5.28 -12.91 -6.28
C LYS A 83 4.23 -11.80 -6.16
N ILE A 84 4.63 -10.58 -5.79
CA ILE A 84 3.72 -9.42 -5.75
C ILE A 84 3.17 -9.10 -7.15
N LEU A 85 4.03 -9.05 -8.17
CA LEU A 85 3.62 -8.70 -9.53
C LEU A 85 2.72 -9.76 -10.19
N SER A 86 2.90 -11.03 -9.82
CA SER A 86 2.06 -12.14 -10.29
C SER A 86 0.80 -12.33 -9.44
N SER A 87 0.74 -11.74 -8.24
CA SER A 87 -0.43 -11.81 -7.38
C SER A 87 -1.61 -11.05 -7.98
N LYS A 88 -2.81 -11.61 -7.80
CA LYS A 88 -4.04 -10.89 -8.17
C LYS A 88 -4.35 -9.86 -7.09
N ILE A 89 -4.59 -8.62 -7.51
CA ILE A 89 -5.14 -7.60 -6.62
C ILE A 89 -6.53 -8.07 -6.18
N ASN A 90 -6.81 -7.96 -4.88
CA ASN A 90 -8.10 -8.33 -4.31
C ASN A 90 -9.25 -7.62 -5.06
N LYS A 91 -10.25 -8.38 -5.52
CA LYS A 91 -11.40 -7.83 -6.27
C LYS A 91 -12.12 -6.71 -5.50
N SER A 92 -12.30 -6.86 -4.20
CA SER A 92 -12.94 -5.83 -3.36
C SER A 92 -12.11 -4.55 -3.24
N LEU A 93 -10.77 -4.63 -3.34
CA LEU A 93 -9.91 -3.46 -3.47
C LEU A 93 -10.08 -2.80 -4.84
N VAL A 94 -10.10 -3.59 -5.92
CA VAL A 94 -10.33 -3.08 -7.28
C VAL A 94 -11.69 -2.38 -7.40
N GLU A 95 -12.74 -2.98 -6.85
CA GLU A 95 -14.09 -2.38 -6.80
C GLU A 95 -14.10 -1.07 -6.02
N SER A 96 -13.43 -1.03 -4.87
CA SER A 96 -13.31 0.18 -4.06
C SER A 96 -12.56 1.28 -4.80
N ILE A 97 -11.48 0.95 -5.52
CA ILE A 97 -10.70 1.90 -6.33
C ILE A 97 -11.61 2.48 -7.43
N ASN A 98 -12.28 1.61 -8.18
CA ASN A 98 -13.15 2.02 -9.29
C ASN A 98 -14.31 2.89 -8.84
N LYS A 99 -14.89 2.64 -7.66
CA LYS A 99 -15.95 3.47 -7.08
C LYS A 99 -15.47 4.88 -6.73
N ASN A 100 -14.22 5.03 -6.28
CA ASN A 100 -13.65 6.32 -5.87
C ASN A 100 -13.12 7.14 -7.05
N ILE A 101 -12.66 6.49 -8.14
CA ILE A 101 -12.22 7.18 -9.36
C ILE A 101 -13.42 7.73 -10.17
N LYS A 102 -14.58 7.05 -10.14
CA LYS A 102 -15.77 7.45 -10.91
C LYS A 102 -16.62 8.55 -10.26
N LYS A 103 -16.37 8.87 -8.99
CA LYS A 103 -17.02 9.99 -8.31
C LYS A 103 -16.35 11.29 -8.69
#